data_AF-A0A949ZAU5-F1
#
_entry.id   AF-A0A949ZAU5-F1
#
_cell.length_a   1.000
_cell.length_b   1.000
_cell.length_c   1.000
_cell.angle_alpha   90.00
_cell.angle_beta   90.00
_cell.angle_gamma   90.00
#
_symmetry.space_group_name_H-M   'P 1'
#
loop_
_entity.id
_entity.type
_entity.pdbx_description
1 polymer ?
#
loop_
_entity_poly.entity_id
_entity_poly.type
_entity_poly.pdbx_seq_one_letter_code
_entity_poly.pdbx_strand_id
1 'polypeptide(L)'
;MRQVIAILLATLALVASVQAAPVPKPTATPALSKMQREKLDQMKASAPADEYFGKMKLSFLGIDNTFRDQSIRAGAHTTDQSVISKLDFAADSLRDWQHKYPKDPQLARSMWFGSQAYLKIWNAAGQNQAAYYLITLRNQFPHTYFGKQAKAELARGLTMHVYAAADPCILLPDTVMPTPAPVPTASKQNNIKVSVEPQPCYAVTPGPSGVPVSPPPSPAATAAARPSPSPSPLPSGSSGPIPANSASPVQSKPQ
;
A
#
# COMPACT_ATOMS: atom_id res chain seq x y z
N MET A 1 24.92 -3.94 43.64
CA MET A 1 25.24 -2.59 44.17
C MET A 1 24.17 -1.64 43.65
N ARG A 2 23.23 -1.26 44.52
CA ARG A 2 23.07 0.10 45.07
C ARG A 2 22.69 1.14 44.00
N GLN A 3 21.43 1.55 43.96
CA GLN A 3 21.03 2.85 44.53
C GLN A 3 19.50 2.95 44.62
N VAL A 4 19.03 3.13 45.85
CA VAL A 4 17.66 3.51 46.22
C VAL A 4 17.66 5.03 46.30
N ILE A 5 16.87 5.70 45.46
CA ILE A 5 16.67 7.15 45.54
C ILE A 5 15.23 7.38 46.01
N ALA A 6 15.12 7.74 47.29
CA ALA A 6 13.93 8.27 47.91
C ALA A 6 13.82 9.76 47.55
N ILE A 7 12.68 10.21 47.02
CA ILE A 7 12.37 11.63 46.84
C ILE A 7 11.09 11.96 47.59
N LEU A 8 11.25 12.94 48.47
CA LEU A 8 10.29 13.54 49.39
C LEU A 8 9.08 14.12 48.67
N LEU A 9 7.89 13.78 49.19
CA LEU A 9 6.63 14.48 48.96
C LEU A 9 6.61 15.77 49.78
N ALA A 10 6.40 16.91 49.11
CA ALA A 10 6.00 18.17 49.74
C ALA A 10 4.67 18.63 49.11
N THR A 11 3.56 18.31 49.76
CA THR A 11 2.20 18.71 49.40
C THR A 11 1.88 20.08 50.00
N LEU A 12 1.97 21.13 49.19
CA LEU A 12 1.49 22.48 49.54
C LEU A 12 0.06 22.65 48.97
N ALA A 13 -0.94 22.61 49.86
CA ALA A 13 -2.34 22.83 49.51
C ALA A 13 -2.67 24.34 49.59
N LEU A 14 -2.64 25.04 48.45
CA LEU A 14 -3.26 26.36 48.32
C LEU A 14 -4.74 26.18 47.95
N VAL A 15 -5.63 26.48 48.90
CA VAL A 15 -7.08 26.58 48.66
C VAL A 15 -7.37 28.00 48.18
N ALA A 16 -7.32 28.21 46.86
CA ALA A 16 -7.76 29.46 46.25
C ALA A 16 -9.28 29.42 46.06
N SER A 17 -10.00 30.32 46.74
CA SER A 17 -11.43 30.53 46.56
C SER A 17 -11.70 31.12 45.17
N VAL A 18 -12.11 30.29 44.22
CA VAL A 18 -12.50 30.72 42.88
C VAL A 18 -13.83 31.47 42.98
N GLN A 19 -13.79 32.80 42.96
CA GLN A 19 -14.98 33.61 42.73
C GLN A 19 -15.47 33.33 41.30
N ALA A 20 -16.73 32.88 41.19
CA ALA A 20 -17.37 32.61 39.93
C ALA A 20 -17.52 33.91 39.14
N ALA A 21 -16.60 34.14 38.19
CA ALA A 21 -16.70 35.22 37.25
C ALA A 21 -17.98 35.06 36.41
N PRO A 22 -18.66 36.17 36.05
CA PRO A 22 -19.88 36.13 35.25
C PRO A 22 -19.61 35.43 33.92
N VAL A 23 -20.44 34.44 33.59
CA VAL A 23 -20.35 33.66 32.35
C VAL A 23 -20.43 34.65 31.17
N PRO A 24 -19.36 34.80 30.36
CA PRO A 24 -19.39 35.68 29.20
C PRO A 24 -20.48 35.21 28.24
N LYS A 25 -21.31 36.16 27.76
CA LYS A 25 -22.35 35.88 26.77
C LYS A 25 -21.71 35.20 25.55
N PRO A 26 -22.31 34.13 25.01
CA PRO A 26 -21.74 33.40 23.88
C PRO A 26 -21.62 34.33 22.67
N THR A 27 -20.40 34.75 22.37
CA THR A 27 -20.08 35.53 21.17
C THR A 27 -20.34 34.67 19.94
N ALA A 28 -21.07 35.20 18.96
CA ALA A 28 -21.39 34.51 17.72
C ALA A 28 -20.10 33.97 17.06
N THR A 29 -20.08 32.68 16.74
CA THR A 29 -18.92 32.03 16.14
C THR A 29 -18.63 32.69 14.78
N PRO A 30 -17.41 33.18 14.52
CA PRO A 30 -17.09 33.84 13.26
C PRO A 30 -17.29 32.88 12.09
N ALA A 31 -17.93 33.37 11.02
CA ALA A 31 -18.17 32.56 9.83
C ALA A 31 -16.84 32.16 9.17
N LEU A 32 -16.68 30.87 8.87
CA LEU A 32 -15.48 30.36 8.17
C LEU A 32 -15.36 30.97 6.78
N SER A 33 -14.13 31.31 6.38
CA SER A 33 -13.78 31.72 5.02
C SER A 33 -14.03 30.59 4.01
N LYS A 34 -14.15 30.92 2.72
CA LYS A 34 -14.35 29.94 1.64
C LYS A 34 -13.28 28.84 1.64
N MET A 35 -12.01 29.22 1.80
CA MET A 35 -10.89 28.28 1.85
C MET A 35 -10.96 27.35 3.06
N GLN A 36 -11.34 27.87 4.24
CA GLN A 36 -11.48 27.03 5.43
C GLN A 36 -12.61 26.01 5.29
N ARG A 37 -13.72 26.39 4.63
CA ARG A 37 -14.82 25.45 4.35
C ARG A 37 -14.37 24.33 3.41
N GLU A 38 -13.67 24.69 2.33
CA GLU A 38 -13.14 23.71 1.38
C GLU A 38 -12.14 22.75 2.04
N LYS A 39 -11.23 23.25 2.88
CA LYS A 39 -10.30 22.41 3.64
C LYS A 39 -11.02 21.48 4.62
N LEU A 40 -12.07 21.97 5.29
CA LEU A 40 -12.89 21.17 6.19
C LEU A 40 -13.62 20.07 5.42
N ASP A 41 -14.19 20.38 4.26
CA ASP A 41 -14.86 19.41 3.40
C ASP A 41 -13.87 18.36 2.87
N GLN A 42 -12.65 18.78 2.52
CA GLN A 42 -11.57 17.86 2.14
C GLN A 42 -11.16 16.94 3.30
N MET A 43 -11.01 17.47 4.52
CA MET A 43 -10.72 16.66 5.71
C MET A 43 -11.83 15.65 6.00
N LYS A 44 -13.11 16.05 5.85
CA LYS A 44 -14.26 15.15 6.02
C LYS A 44 -14.31 14.04 4.97
N ALA A 45 -13.83 14.32 3.77
CA ALA A 45 -13.76 13.35 2.68
C ALA A 45 -12.52 12.44 2.75
N SER A 46 -11.54 12.77 3.59
CA SER A 46 -10.30 12.00 3.75
C SER A 46 -10.47 10.90 4.78
N ALA A 47 -9.78 9.79 4.59
CA ALA A 47 -9.72 8.72 5.57
C ALA A 47 -9.06 9.22 6.88
N PRO A 48 -9.56 8.79 8.05
CA PRO A 48 -8.85 8.97 9.31
C PRO A 48 -7.49 8.27 9.29
N ALA A 49 -6.50 8.83 9.98
CA ALA A 49 -5.14 8.29 9.96
C ALA A 49 -5.03 6.88 10.59
N ASP A 50 -5.88 6.57 11.56
CA ASP A 50 -5.90 5.31 12.30
C ASP A 50 -6.75 4.22 11.61
N GLU A 51 -7.26 4.49 10.42
CA GLU A 51 -8.06 3.51 9.71
C GLU A 51 -7.22 2.53 8.89
N TYR A 52 -7.63 1.26 8.90
CA TYR A 52 -6.95 0.16 8.27
C TYR A 52 -7.83 -0.52 7.23
N PHE A 53 -7.26 -0.79 6.06
CA PHE A 53 -7.99 -1.25 4.87
C PHE A 53 -7.58 -2.66 4.43
N GLY A 54 -8.51 -3.34 3.76
CA GLY A 54 -8.31 -4.65 3.15
C GLY A 54 -8.03 -5.78 4.16
N LYS A 55 -7.66 -6.94 3.63
CA LYS A 55 -7.43 -8.16 4.44
C LYS A 55 -6.22 -8.06 5.35
N MET A 56 -5.18 -7.37 4.90
CA MET A 56 -3.92 -7.20 5.65
C MET A 56 -3.96 -6.04 6.64
N LYS A 57 -5.10 -5.33 6.76
CA LYS A 57 -5.25 -4.18 7.66
C LYS A 57 -4.09 -3.21 7.51
N LEU A 58 -3.86 -2.73 6.29
CA LEU A 58 -2.83 -1.74 6.02
C LEU A 58 -3.40 -0.33 6.20
N SER A 59 -2.66 0.53 6.88
CA SER A 59 -2.94 1.97 6.89
C SER A 59 -2.57 2.58 5.53
N PHE A 60 -3.02 3.81 5.25
CA PHE A 60 -2.66 4.51 4.01
C PHE A 60 -1.13 4.66 3.84
N LEU A 61 -0.40 4.89 4.94
CA LEU A 61 1.08 4.90 4.96
C LEU A 61 1.66 3.52 4.68
N GLY A 62 1.05 2.47 5.23
CA GLY A 62 1.45 1.08 4.99
C GLY A 62 1.31 0.69 3.52
N ILE A 63 0.22 1.13 2.87
CA ILE A 63 -0.02 0.93 1.43
C ILE A 63 1.09 1.63 0.61
N ASP A 64 1.35 2.92 0.88
CA ASP A 64 2.38 3.71 0.20
C ASP A 64 3.78 3.10 0.34
N ASN A 65 4.16 2.72 1.57
CA ASN A 65 5.46 2.12 1.83
C ASN A 65 5.59 0.75 1.14
N THR A 66 4.54 -0.07 1.17
CA THR A 66 4.55 -1.38 0.49
C THR A 66 4.79 -1.21 -1.01
N PHE A 67 4.08 -0.30 -1.69
CA PHE A 67 4.30 -0.06 -3.11
C PHE A 67 5.71 0.44 -3.42
N ARG A 68 6.23 1.40 -2.63
CA ARG A 68 7.58 1.93 -2.83
C ARG A 68 8.66 0.88 -2.60
N ASP A 69 8.59 0.15 -1.50
CA ASP A 69 9.59 -0.86 -1.12
C ASP A 69 9.60 -2.02 -2.10
N GLN A 70 8.41 -2.48 -2.53
CA GLN A 70 8.30 -3.53 -3.54
C GLN A 70 8.75 -3.04 -4.93
N SER A 71 8.52 -1.77 -5.28
CA SER A 71 9.06 -1.19 -6.52
C SER A 71 10.60 -1.16 -6.52
N ILE A 72 11.24 -0.90 -5.38
CA ILE A 72 12.70 -0.97 -5.24
C ILE A 72 13.17 -2.42 -5.38
N ARG A 73 12.53 -3.35 -4.66
CA ARG A 73 12.87 -4.78 -4.69
C ARG A 73 12.68 -5.43 -6.07
N ALA A 74 11.70 -4.94 -6.84
CA ALA A 74 11.45 -5.39 -8.21
C ALA A 74 12.60 -5.06 -9.19
N GLY A 75 13.51 -4.14 -8.85
CA GLY A 75 14.59 -3.73 -9.76
C GLY A 75 14.06 -3.01 -11.00
N ALA A 76 14.55 -3.39 -12.19
CA ALA A 76 14.07 -2.89 -13.47
C ALA A 76 12.85 -3.67 -13.98
N HIS A 77 12.85 -4.98 -13.76
CA HIS A 77 11.80 -5.92 -14.16
C HIS A 77 11.79 -7.10 -13.20
N THR A 78 10.61 -7.63 -12.89
CA THR A 78 10.48 -8.82 -12.03
C THR A 78 9.27 -9.67 -12.38
N THR A 79 9.41 -10.96 -12.10
CA THR A 79 8.35 -11.97 -12.04
C THR A 79 8.33 -12.68 -10.68
N ASP A 80 9.05 -12.15 -9.67
CA ASP A 80 9.14 -12.73 -8.34
C ASP A 80 7.76 -12.73 -7.67
N GLN A 81 7.21 -13.93 -7.45
CA GLN A 81 5.89 -14.12 -6.85
C GLN A 81 5.81 -13.53 -5.43
N SER A 82 6.93 -13.47 -4.69
CA SER A 82 6.92 -12.88 -3.35
C SER A 82 6.75 -11.36 -3.37
N VAL A 83 7.24 -10.68 -4.42
CA VAL A 83 7.01 -9.24 -4.65
C VAL A 83 5.57 -9.02 -5.09
N ILE A 84 5.10 -9.83 -6.06
CA ILE A 84 3.74 -9.75 -6.60
C ILE A 84 2.69 -9.92 -5.49
N SER A 85 2.80 -10.96 -4.66
CA SER A 85 1.85 -11.21 -3.57
C SER A 85 1.76 -10.05 -2.57
N LYS A 86 2.88 -9.37 -2.28
CA LYS A 86 2.89 -8.18 -1.41
C LYS A 86 2.22 -6.97 -2.06
N LEU A 87 2.44 -6.77 -3.35
CA LEU A 87 1.74 -5.75 -4.12
C LEU A 87 0.24 -6.00 -4.14
N ASP A 88 -0.18 -7.26 -4.30
CA ASP A 88 -1.60 -7.63 -4.34
C ASP A 88 -2.30 -7.37 -2.99
N PHE A 89 -1.62 -7.57 -1.87
CA PHE A 89 -2.14 -7.16 -0.56
C PHE A 89 -2.31 -5.64 -0.45
N ALA A 90 -1.35 -4.85 -0.91
CA ALA A 90 -1.46 -3.40 -0.94
C ALA A 90 -2.56 -2.94 -1.90
N ALA A 91 -2.74 -3.61 -3.04
CA ALA A 91 -3.79 -3.32 -4.01
C ALA A 91 -5.19 -3.65 -3.47
N ASP A 92 -5.35 -4.74 -2.71
CA ASP A 92 -6.59 -5.06 -2.02
C ASP A 92 -6.97 -3.99 -0.99
N SER A 93 -6.00 -3.58 -0.15
CA SER A 93 -6.19 -2.49 0.81
C SER A 93 -6.48 -1.15 0.12
N LEU A 94 -5.81 -0.84 -0.99
CA LEU A 94 -6.06 0.39 -1.76
C LEU A 94 -7.48 0.39 -2.37
N ARG A 95 -7.97 -0.76 -2.84
CA ARG A 95 -9.33 -0.89 -3.37
C ARG A 95 -10.39 -0.68 -2.30
N ASP A 96 -10.19 -1.25 -1.12
CA ASP A 96 -11.09 -1.05 0.04
C ASP A 96 -11.09 0.42 0.49
N TRP A 97 -9.91 1.04 0.57
CA TRP A 97 -9.77 2.47 0.83
C TRP A 97 -10.51 3.33 -0.22
N GLN A 98 -10.28 3.06 -1.51
CA GLN A 98 -10.94 3.78 -2.61
C GLN A 98 -12.47 3.62 -2.54
N HIS A 99 -12.96 2.43 -2.19
CA HIS A 99 -14.39 2.18 -2.07
C HIS A 99 -15.02 3.03 -0.96
N LYS A 100 -14.37 3.09 0.20
CA LYS A 100 -14.88 3.81 1.38
C LYS A 100 -14.69 5.33 1.29
N TYR A 101 -13.59 5.79 0.70
CA TYR A 101 -13.21 7.20 0.61
C TYR A 101 -12.83 7.62 -0.82
N PRO A 102 -13.74 7.56 -1.81
CA PRO A 102 -13.40 7.76 -3.23
C PRO A 102 -12.88 9.16 -3.59
N LYS A 103 -13.07 10.14 -2.69
CA LYS A 103 -12.62 11.53 -2.87
C LYS A 103 -11.38 11.87 -2.03
N ASP A 104 -10.76 10.89 -1.38
CA ASP A 104 -9.57 11.13 -0.58
C ASP A 104 -8.42 11.61 -1.48
N PRO A 105 -7.85 12.80 -1.22
CA PRO A 105 -6.75 13.34 -2.03
C PRO A 105 -5.49 12.45 -2.00
N GLN A 106 -5.31 11.62 -0.98
CA GLN A 106 -4.15 10.76 -0.82
C GLN A 106 -4.19 9.52 -1.73
N LEU A 107 -5.38 9.09 -2.19
CA LEU A 107 -5.52 7.98 -3.14
C LEU A 107 -4.71 8.20 -4.41
N ALA A 108 -4.64 9.45 -4.89
CA ALA A 108 -3.89 9.78 -6.09
C ALA A 108 -2.38 9.46 -5.95
N ARG A 109 -1.83 9.65 -4.76
CA ARG A 109 -0.42 9.32 -4.47
C ARG A 109 -0.21 7.80 -4.45
N SER A 110 -1.07 7.07 -3.75
CA SER A 110 -0.95 5.61 -3.61
C SER A 110 -1.17 4.88 -4.94
N MET A 111 -2.15 5.30 -5.74
CA MET A 111 -2.33 4.78 -7.10
C MET A 111 -1.13 5.06 -8.00
N TRP A 112 -0.49 6.23 -7.84
CA TRP A 112 0.73 6.52 -8.58
C TRP A 112 1.86 5.57 -8.20
N PHE A 113 2.16 5.40 -6.91
CA PHE A 113 3.16 4.43 -6.48
C PHE A 113 2.81 2.99 -6.88
N GLY A 114 1.54 2.60 -6.78
CA GLY A 114 1.03 1.34 -7.29
C GLY A 114 1.32 1.16 -8.78
N SER A 115 1.03 2.17 -9.61
CA SER A 115 1.31 2.11 -11.05
C SER A 115 2.81 1.92 -11.34
N GLN A 116 3.68 2.66 -10.63
CA GLN A 116 5.13 2.56 -10.81
C GLN A 116 5.69 1.22 -10.34
N ALA A 117 5.10 0.61 -9.31
CA ALA A 117 5.46 -0.73 -8.88
C ALA A 117 5.01 -1.79 -9.89
N TYR A 118 3.75 -1.73 -10.34
CA TYR A 118 3.18 -2.71 -11.26
C TYR A 118 3.75 -2.64 -12.68
N LEU A 119 4.23 -1.47 -13.14
CA LEU A 119 4.96 -1.36 -14.42
C LEU A 119 6.23 -2.22 -14.46
N LYS A 120 6.81 -2.54 -13.31
CA LYS A 120 7.99 -3.41 -13.20
C LYS A 120 7.63 -4.91 -13.16
N ILE A 121 6.35 -5.25 -13.03
CA ILE A 121 5.89 -6.64 -13.02
C ILE A 121 5.63 -7.07 -14.46
N TRP A 122 6.49 -7.92 -15.00
CA TRP A 122 6.46 -8.30 -16.43
C TRP A 122 5.51 -9.47 -16.71
N ASN A 123 4.28 -9.36 -16.20
CA ASN A 123 3.19 -10.28 -16.53
C ASN A 123 1.93 -9.49 -16.89
N ALA A 124 1.00 -10.13 -17.59
CA ALA A 124 -0.20 -9.46 -18.10
C ALA A 124 -1.04 -8.83 -16.96
N ALA A 125 -1.19 -9.52 -15.83
CA ALA A 125 -1.98 -9.05 -14.70
C ALA A 125 -1.41 -7.75 -14.09
N GLY A 126 -0.10 -7.71 -13.84
CA GLY A 126 0.58 -6.54 -13.30
C GLY A 126 0.52 -5.35 -14.25
N GLN A 127 0.79 -5.56 -15.54
CA GLN A 127 0.71 -4.49 -16.54
C GLN A 127 -0.72 -3.93 -16.67
N ASN A 128 -1.75 -4.79 -16.63
CA ASN A 128 -3.15 -4.36 -16.63
C ASN A 128 -3.48 -3.53 -15.38
N GLN A 129 -2.96 -3.93 -14.21
CA GLN A 129 -3.16 -3.21 -12.96
C GLN A 129 -2.50 -1.81 -12.99
N ALA A 130 -1.29 -1.72 -13.57
CA ALA A 130 -0.63 -0.44 -13.79
C ALA A 130 -1.44 0.49 -14.70
N ALA A 131 -1.92 -0.04 -15.83
CA ALA A 131 -2.78 0.70 -16.76
C ALA A 131 -4.06 1.20 -16.08
N TYR A 132 -4.72 0.33 -15.30
CA TYR A 132 -5.91 0.68 -14.53
C TYR A 132 -5.66 1.88 -13.60
N TYR A 133 -4.55 1.88 -12.84
CA TYR A 133 -4.23 3.00 -11.96
C TYR A 133 -3.95 4.30 -12.72
N LEU A 134 -3.17 4.25 -13.82
CA LEU A 134 -2.90 5.46 -14.62
C LEU A 134 -4.18 6.04 -15.23
N ILE A 135 -5.07 5.20 -15.76
CA ILE A 135 -6.36 5.63 -16.31
C ILE A 135 -7.23 6.22 -15.20
N THR A 136 -7.27 5.58 -14.02
CA THR A 136 -8.03 6.06 -12.87
C THR A 136 -7.52 7.42 -12.40
N LEU A 137 -6.20 7.61 -12.29
CA LEU A 137 -5.58 8.88 -11.94
C LEU A 137 -5.93 10.00 -12.90
N ARG A 138 -5.87 9.73 -14.21
CA ARG A 138 -6.25 10.69 -15.25
C ARG A 138 -7.71 11.11 -15.12
N ASN A 139 -8.60 10.15 -14.87
CA ASN A 139 -10.04 10.37 -14.92
C ASN A 139 -10.60 10.94 -13.60
N GLN A 140 -10.17 10.41 -12.45
CA GLN A 140 -10.73 10.77 -11.13
C GLN A 140 -9.94 11.88 -10.43
N PHE A 141 -8.64 12.01 -10.72
CA PHE A 141 -7.76 12.98 -10.04
C PHE A 141 -7.05 13.95 -11.00
N PRO A 142 -7.71 14.49 -12.06
CA PRO A 142 -7.05 15.21 -13.15
C PRO A 142 -6.31 16.48 -12.71
N HIS A 143 -6.74 17.10 -11.61
CA HIS A 143 -6.16 18.36 -11.11
C HIS A 143 -4.98 18.15 -10.17
N THR A 144 -4.76 16.92 -9.69
CA THR A 144 -3.64 16.58 -8.81
C THR A 144 -2.33 16.53 -9.59
N TYR A 145 -1.19 16.65 -8.90
CA TYR A 145 0.13 16.43 -9.49
C TYR A 145 0.21 15.05 -10.18
N PHE A 146 -0.27 13.99 -9.53
CA PHE A 146 -0.23 12.63 -10.03
C PHE A 146 -1.16 12.39 -11.22
N GLY A 147 -2.35 13.01 -11.26
CA GLY A 147 -3.24 12.95 -12.42
C GLY A 147 -2.63 13.60 -13.67
N LYS A 148 -1.90 14.72 -13.49
CA LYS A 148 -1.15 15.36 -14.58
C LYS A 148 -0.01 14.46 -15.09
N GLN A 149 0.73 13.84 -14.18
CA GLN A 149 1.77 12.87 -14.54
C GLN A 149 1.19 11.68 -15.30
N ALA A 150 0.12 11.07 -14.78
CA ALA A 150 -0.56 9.96 -15.46
C ALA A 150 -1.08 10.34 -16.86
N LYS A 151 -1.60 11.56 -17.03
CA LYS A 151 -1.99 12.08 -18.35
C LYS A 151 -0.79 12.17 -19.31
N ALA A 152 0.36 12.65 -18.83
CA ALA A 152 1.57 12.75 -19.64
C ALA A 152 2.13 11.36 -20.01
N GLU A 153 2.14 10.41 -19.07
CA GLU A 153 2.53 9.02 -19.31
C GLU A 153 1.65 8.37 -20.39
N LEU A 154 0.32 8.50 -20.27
CA LEU A 154 -0.63 7.96 -21.25
C LEU A 154 -0.53 8.65 -22.62
N ALA A 155 -0.13 9.92 -22.67
CA ALA A 155 0.09 10.63 -23.93
C ALA A 155 1.37 10.17 -24.64
N ARG A 156 2.41 9.77 -23.89
CA ARG A 156 3.64 9.19 -24.44
C ARG A 156 3.42 7.80 -25.05
N GLY A 157 2.38 7.11 -24.58
CA GLY A 157 2.03 5.76 -24.96
C GLY A 157 2.51 4.77 -23.91
N LEU A 158 1.56 4.04 -23.33
CA LEU A 158 1.86 3.02 -22.33
C LEU A 158 2.34 1.77 -23.04
N THR A 159 3.60 1.38 -22.85
CA THR A 159 4.11 0.10 -23.34
C THR A 159 3.95 -0.93 -22.24
N MET A 160 3.07 -1.90 -22.45
CA MET A 160 2.89 -3.04 -21.56
C MET A 160 3.95 -4.09 -21.88
N HIS A 161 4.80 -4.40 -20.91
CA HIS A 161 5.83 -5.43 -21.03
C HIS A 161 5.31 -6.74 -20.44
N VAL A 162 5.06 -7.73 -21.30
CA VAL A 162 4.55 -9.03 -20.87
C VAL A 162 5.49 -10.10 -21.39
N TYR A 163 5.99 -10.95 -20.50
CA TYR A 163 6.66 -12.17 -20.92
C TYR A 163 5.68 -13.08 -21.65
N ALA A 164 6.11 -13.65 -22.79
CA ALA A 164 5.35 -14.71 -23.45
C ALA A 164 5.07 -15.85 -22.44
N ALA A 165 3.97 -16.58 -22.65
CA ALA A 165 3.79 -17.84 -21.91
C ALA A 165 5.02 -18.72 -22.15
N ALA A 166 5.50 -19.40 -21.10
CA ALA A 166 6.60 -20.34 -21.25
C ALA A 166 6.15 -21.47 -22.17
N ASP A 167 6.56 -21.43 -23.43
CA ASP A 167 6.34 -22.55 -24.33
C ASP A 167 7.15 -23.74 -23.79
N PRO A 168 6.54 -24.92 -23.63
CA PRO A 168 7.26 -26.10 -23.20
C PRO A 168 8.40 -26.31 -24.19
N CYS A 169 9.62 -26.45 -23.66
CA CYS A 169 10.79 -26.75 -24.46
C CYS A 169 10.59 -28.15 -25.04
N ILE A 170 9.98 -28.24 -26.21
CA ILE A 170 10.05 -29.45 -27.01
C ILE A 170 11.52 -29.54 -27.39
N LEU A 171 12.24 -30.51 -26.82
CA LEU A 171 13.55 -30.92 -27.33
C LEU A 171 13.30 -31.40 -28.75
N LEU A 172 13.33 -30.49 -29.72
CA LEU A 172 13.21 -30.82 -31.13
C LEU A 172 14.45 -31.67 -31.46
N PRO A 173 14.27 -32.91 -31.93
CA PRO A 173 15.40 -33.72 -32.37
C PRO A 173 15.99 -33.10 -33.63
N ASP A 174 17.02 -32.26 -33.51
CA ASP A 174 17.92 -31.67 -34.54
C ASP A 174 17.36 -31.22 -35.90
N THR A 175 16.04 -31.22 -36.11
CA THR A 175 15.46 -31.09 -37.43
C THR A 175 14.20 -30.23 -37.38
N VAL A 176 14.25 -29.19 -38.21
CA VAL A 176 13.19 -28.24 -38.55
C VAL A 176 13.03 -27.05 -37.57
N MET A 177 13.51 -25.89 -38.02
CA MET A 177 13.20 -24.59 -37.41
C MET A 177 11.68 -24.37 -37.37
N PRO A 178 11.08 -24.05 -36.21
CA PRO A 178 9.67 -23.72 -36.15
C PRO A 178 9.40 -22.37 -36.82
N THR A 179 8.34 -22.32 -37.63
CA THR A 179 7.75 -21.10 -38.18
C THR A 179 7.28 -20.22 -37.00
N PRO A 180 7.61 -18.91 -36.97
CA PRO A 180 7.28 -18.03 -35.85
C PRO A 180 5.77 -17.95 -35.62
N ALA A 181 5.36 -18.06 -34.35
CA ALA A 181 3.96 -17.93 -33.94
C ALA A 181 3.42 -16.52 -34.27
N PRO A 182 2.12 -16.39 -34.61
CA PRO A 182 1.53 -15.10 -34.92
C PRO A 182 1.58 -14.16 -33.71
N VAL A 183 2.15 -12.97 -33.93
CA VAL A 183 2.19 -11.89 -32.95
C VAL A 183 0.75 -11.48 -32.61
N PRO A 184 0.36 -11.40 -31.32
CA PRO A 184 -0.99 -10.99 -30.95
C PRO A 184 -1.29 -9.58 -31.48
N THR A 185 -2.42 -9.44 -32.17
CA THR A 185 -2.91 -8.18 -32.73
C THR A 185 -3.18 -7.17 -31.61
N ALA A 186 -2.55 -6.01 -31.68
CA ALA A 186 -2.73 -4.93 -30.72
C ALA A 186 -4.22 -4.52 -30.60
N SER A 187 -4.75 -4.53 -29.37
CA SER A 187 -6.10 -4.04 -29.07
C SER A 187 -6.19 -2.53 -29.31
N LYS A 188 -7.30 -2.08 -29.90
CA LYS A 188 -7.58 -0.68 -30.30
C LYS A 188 -7.89 0.24 -29.11
N GLN A 189 -7.26 0.03 -27.95
CA GLN A 189 -7.33 0.94 -26.82
C GLN A 189 -6.23 2.00 -26.95
N ASN A 190 -6.67 3.23 -27.20
CA ASN A 190 -5.88 4.44 -27.43
C ASN A 190 -4.50 4.44 -26.73
N ASN A 191 -3.44 4.41 -27.53
CA ASN A 191 -2.03 4.57 -27.15
C ASN A 191 -1.42 3.51 -26.24
N ILE A 192 -2.02 2.34 -26.07
CA ILE A 192 -1.38 1.22 -25.35
C ILE A 192 -0.70 0.30 -26.37
N LYS A 193 0.61 0.15 -26.27
CA LYS A 193 1.40 -0.81 -27.06
C LYS A 193 1.71 -2.01 -26.19
N VAL A 194 1.51 -3.23 -26.68
CA VAL A 194 1.93 -4.44 -25.96
C VAL A 194 3.23 -4.92 -26.59
N SER A 195 4.30 -4.94 -25.80
CA SER A 195 5.57 -5.55 -26.17
C SER A 195 5.64 -6.91 -25.51
N VAL A 196 5.61 -7.96 -26.33
CA VAL A 196 5.78 -9.34 -25.85
C VAL A 196 7.24 -9.70 -25.98
N GLU A 197 7.89 -10.00 -24.86
CA GLU A 197 9.28 -10.46 -24.86
C GLU A 197 9.30 -11.99 -24.71
N PRO A 198 10.01 -12.73 -25.59
CA PRO A 198 10.12 -14.17 -25.46
C PRO A 198 10.83 -14.53 -24.14
N GLN A 199 10.25 -15.46 -23.38
CA GLN A 199 10.93 -16.01 -22.20
C GLN A 199 12.05 -16.95 -22.64
N PRO A 200 13.22 -16.92 -21.96
CA PRO A 200 14.23 -17.96 -22.17
C PRO A 200 13.64 -19.32 -21.79
N CYS A 201 13.75 -20.26 -22.72
CA CYS A 201 13.48 -21.67 -22.52
C CYS A 201 14.24 -22.18 -21.28
N TYR A 202 13.54 -22.65 -20.25
CA TYR A 202 14.17 -23.40 -19.16
C TYR A 202 14.09 -24.89 -19.48
N ALA A 203 15.24 -25.57 -19.46
CA ALA A 203 15.26 -27.02 -19.50
C ALA A 203 14.47 -27.53 -18.29
N VAL A 204 13.41 -28.28 -18.54
CA VAL A 204 12.71 -29.01 -17.47
C VAL A 204 13.70 -30.07 -17.02
N THR A 205 14.39 -29.84 -15.89
CA THR A 205 15.15 -30.91 -15.24
C THR A 205 14.17 -32.06 -15.03
N PRO A 206 14.41 -33.25 -15.60
CA PRO A 206 13.53 -34.39 -15.41
C PRO A 206 13.35 -34.58 -13.90
N GLY A 207 12.13 -34.34 -13.42
CA GLY A 207 11.81 -34.62 -12.03
C GLY A 207 12.15 -36.09 -11.77
N PRO A 208 12.74 -36.44 -10.61
CA PRO A 208 13.06 -37.82 -10.30
C PRO A 208 11.82 -38.67 -10.51
N SER A 209 11.90 -39.59 -11.48
CA SER A 209 10.82 -40.48 -11.83
C SER A 209 10.38 -41.24 -10.58
N GLY A 210 9.15 -41.00 -10.14
CA GLY A 210 8.41 -41.85 -9.23
C GLY A 210 9.06 -42.06 -7.86
N VAL A 211 8.91 -41.09 -6.95
CA VAL A 211 8.67 -41.49 -5.56
C VAL A 211 7.19 -41.85 -5.48
N PRO A 212 6.81 -43.10 -5.20
CA PRO A 212 5.41 -43.48 -5.02
C PRO A 212 4.79 -42.56 -3.97
N VAL A 213 3.73 -41.87 -4.35
CA VAL A 213 2.93 -41.04 -3.44
C VAL A 213 2.30 -42.00 -2.45
N SER A 214 2.85 -42.06 -1.24
CA SER A 214 2.20 -42.73 -0.11
C SER A 214 0.80 -42.16 0.04
N PRO A 215 -0.23 -43.01 0.17
CA PRO A 215 -1.61 -42.55 0.32
C PRO A 215 -1.71 -41.57 1.51
N PRO A 216 -2.54 -40.52 1.39
CA PRO A 216 -2.71 -39.56 2.46
C PRO A 216 -3.12 -40.29 3.75
N PRO A 217 -2.50 -39.98 4.90
CA PRO A 217 -2.91 -40.57 6.17
C PRO A 217 -4.39 -40.27 6.40
N SER A 218 -5.14 -41.33 6.74
CA SER A 218 -6.55 -41.25 7.10
C SER A 218 -6.76 -40.19 8.19
N PRO A 219 -7.80 -39.33 8.08
CA PRO A 219 -8.02 -38.25 9.03
C PRO A 219 -8.18 -38.82 10.46
N ALA A 220 -7.19 -38.52 11.32
CA ALA A 220 -7.27 -38.81 12.73
C ALA A 220 -8.46 -38.05 13.33
N ALA A 221 -9.28 -38.76 14.11
CA ALA A 221 -10.46 -38.22 14.76
C ALA A 221 -10.14 -36.90 15.51
N THR A 222 -10.87 -35.85 15.15
CA THR A 222 -10.87 -34.54 15.78
C THR A 222 -11.06 -34.70 17.29
N ALA A 223 -9.99 -34.52 18.07
CA ALA A 223 -10.06 -34.41 19.51
C ALA A 223 -10.91 -33.19 19.87
N ALA A 224 -11.87 -33.39 20.77
CA ALA A 224 -12.81 -32.38 21.25
C ALA A 224 -12.07 -31.12 21.71
N ALA A 225 -12.58 -29.96 21.28
CA ALA A 225 -12.05 -28.65 21.61
C ALA A 225 -11.95 -28.47 23.13
N ARG A 226 -10.72 -28.27 23.61
CA ARG A 226 -10.46 -27.86 24.99
C ARG A 226 -10.91 -26.40 25.13
N PRO A 227 -11.70 -26.05 26.16
CA PRO A 227 -12.18 -24.68 26.35
C PRO A 227 -11.01 -23.71 26.48
N SER A 228 -11.06 -22.63 25.70
CA SER A 228 -10.06 -21.56 25.69
C SER A 228 -10.04 -20.85 27.05
N PRO A 229 -8.87 -20.64 27.67
CA PRO A 229 -8.77 -19.87 28.90
C PRO A 229 -9.20 -18.42 28.65
N SER A 230 -10.01 -17.92 29.58
CA SER A 230 -10.50 -16.54 29.64
C SER A 230 -9.33 -15.54 29.61
N PRO A 231 -9.38 -14.47 28.79
CA PRO A 231 -8.32 -13.47 28.75
C PRO A 231 -8.24 -12.73 30.10
N SER A 232 -7.06 -12.76 30.71
CA SER A 232 -6.74 -11.93 31.88
C SER A 232 -6.84 -10.44 31.52
N PRO A 233 -7.36 -9.59 32.42
CA PRO A 233 -7.46 -8.15 32.20
C PRO A 233 -6.08 -7.52 32.04
N LEU A 234 -5.94 -6.68 31.01
CA LEU A 234 -4.76 -5.85 30.77
C LEU A 234 -4.52 -4.90 31.97
N PRO A 235 -3.27 -4.75 32.45
CA PRO A 235 -2.94 -3.73 33.43
C PRO A 235 -3.06 -2.33 32.78
N SER A 236 -3.83 -1.45 33.42
CA SER A 236 -3.91 -0.03 33.11
C SER A 236 -2.51 0.61 33.16
N GLY A 237 -1.96 0.88 31.98
CA GLY A 237 -0.72 1.63 31.83
C GLY A 237 -0.92 3.09 32.23
N SER A 238 -0.26 3.47 33.33
CA SER A 238 -0.12 4.83 33.82
C SER A 238 0.48 5.74 32.75
N SER A 239 -0.27 6.78 32.36
CA SER A 239 0.16 7.86 31.49
C SER A 239 1.17 8.76 32.22
N GLY A 240 2.46 8.49 32.01
CA GLY A 240 3.55 9.38 32.40
C GLY A 240 3.61 10.62 31.50
N PRO A 241 3.95 11.80 32.05
CA PRO A 241 4.06 13.04 31.28
C PRO A 241 5.26 12.99 30.31
N ILE A 242 4.98 13.31 29.04
CA ILE A 242 5.99 13.48 27.98
C ILE A 242 6.77 14.77 28.27
N PRO A 243 8.11 14.75 28.40
CA PRO A 243 8.90 15.96 28.55
C PRO A 243 8.86 16.80 27.27
N ALA A 244 8.62 18.10 27.44
CA ALA A 244 8.63 19.09 26.38
C ALA A 244 10.03 19.19 25.76
N ASN A 245 10.16 18.78 24.49
CA ASN A 245 11.40 18.89 23.77
C ASN A 245 11.63 20.35 23.35
N SER A 246 12.76 20.89 23.80
CA SER A 246 13.16 22.28 23.59
C SER A 246 13.47 22.55 22.13
N ALA A 247 12.84 23.58 21.57
CA ALA A 247 13.12 24.09 20.23
C ALA A 247 14.54 24.69 20.18
N SER A 248 15.36 24.21 19.26
CA SER A 248 16.61 24.88 18.88
C SER A 248 16.34 25.94 17.81
N PRO A 249 16.97 27.13 17.88
CA PRO A 249 16.79 28.18 16.89
C PRO A 249 17.53 27.88 15.58
N VAL A 250 16.81 28.05 14.47
CA VAL A 250 17.37 28.01 13.10
C VAL A 250 18.30 29.20 12.92
N GLN A 251 19.58 28.92 12.72
CA GLN A 251 20.58 29.90 12.30
C GLN A 251 20.41 30.28 10.82
N SER A 252 20.73 31.55 10.61
CA SER A 252 20.65 32.38 9.43
C SER A 252 21.44 31.90 8.20
N LYS A 253 20.85 32.26 7.06
CA LYS A 253 21.30 32.25 5.66
C LYS A 253 22.69 32.92 5.45
N PRO A 254 23.56 32.42 4.56
CA PRO A 254 24.57 33.23 3.89
C PRO A 254 24.10 33.71 2.50
N GLN A 255 24.71 34.83 2.10
CA GLN A 255 24.44 35.65 0.91
C GLN A 255 24.68 34.93 -0.41
#